data_AF-A0A969QRS8-F1
#
_entry.id   AF-A0A969QRS8-F1
#
_cell.length_a   1.000
_cell.length_b   1.000
_cell.length_c   1.000
_cell.angle_alpha   90.00
_cell.angle_beta   90.00
_cell.angle_gamma   90.00
#
_symmetry.space_group_name_H-M   'P 1'
#
loop_
_entity.id
_entity.type
_entity.pdbx_description
1 polymer ?
#
loop_
_entity_poly.entity_id
_entity_poly.type
_entity_poly.pdbx_seq_one_letter_code
_entity_poly.pdbx_strand_id
1 'polypeptide(L)' 'MKLNIGLSEKNRKAVGAVLAQLLADEVALYIATRGAHWNVVGANFGPLHSFFQDQYEALD' A
#
# COMPACT_ATOMS: atom_id res chain seq x y z
N MET A 1 2.80 22.16 -24.04
CA MET A 1 3.17 22.99 -22.86
C MET A 1 4.23 22.24 -22.06
N LYS A 2 5.39 22.85 -21.75
CA LYS A 2 6.42 22.18 -20.91
C LYS A 2 6.03 22.31 -19.45
N LEU A 3 5.98 21.18 -18.73
CA LEU A 3 5.69 21.13 -17.30
C LEU A 3 6.81 21.84 -16.52
N ASN A 4 6.50 22.91 -15.79
CA ASN A 4 7.46 23.73 -15.05
C ASN A 4 7.14 23.73 -13.55
N ILE A 5 7.49 22.64 -12.88
CA ILE A 5 7.26 22.43 -11.44
C ILE A 5 8.59 22.40 -10.64
N GLY A 6 9.67 22.94 -11.20
CA GLY A 6 10.99 22.93 -10.55
C GLY A 6 11.73 21.58 -10.59
N LEU A 7 11.23 20.57 -11.30
CA LEU A 7 11.88 19.27 -11.45
C LEU A 7 12.33 19.00 -12.90
N SER A 8 13.60 18.62 -13.05
CA SER A 8 14.15 18.16 -14.33
C SER A 8 13.37 16.94 -14.84
N GLU A 9 13.34 16.74 -16.16
CA GLU A 9 12.66 15.56 -16.73
C GLU A 9 13.23 14.24 -16.20
N LYS A 10 14.56 14.16 -16.04
CA LYS A 10 15.25 13.00 -15.46
C LYS A 10 14.73 12.70 -14.06
N ASN A 11 14.65 13.73 -13.20
CA ASN A 11 14.19 13.56 -11.82
C ASN A 11 12.71 13.19 -11.77
N ARG A 12 11.88 13.79 -12.62
CA ARG A 12 10.45 13.44 -12.71
C ARG A 12 10.24 11.98 -13.10
N LYS A 13 10.99 11.47 -14.08
CA LYS A 13 10.92 10.05 -14.47
C LYS A 13 11.37 9.12 -13.35
N ALA A 14 12.48 9.45 -12.68
CA ALA A 14 12.99 8.65 -11.56
C ALA A 14 12.00 8.59 -10.39
N VAL A 15 11.46 9.74 -9.96
CA VAL A 15 10.46 9.82 -8.89
C VAL A 15 9.17 9.11 -9.30
N GLY A 16 8.71 9.30 -10.53
CA GLY A 16 7.51 8.62 -11.04
C GLY A 16 7.64 7.10 -11.03
N ALA A 17 8.82 6.56 -11.36
CA ALA A 17 9.06 5.12 -11.29
C ALA A 17 9.00 4.59 -9.85
N VAL A 18 9.60 5.31 -8.89
CA VAL A 18 9.56 4.91 -7.47
C VAL A 18 8.14 4.99 -6.91
N LEU A 19 7.39 6.04 -7.22
CA LEU A 19 6.00 6.18 -6.78
C LEU A 19 5.09 5.12 -7.39
N ALA A 20 5.30 4.73 -8.65
CA ALA A 20 4.54 3.67 -9.29
C ALA A 20 4.78 2.31 -8.62
N GLN A 21 6.03 2.02 -8.24
CA GLN A 21 6.34 0.80 -7.49
C GLN A 21 5.71 0.85 -6.09
N LEU A 22 5.86 1.96 -5.37
CA LEU A 22 5.28 2.13 -4.04
C LEU A 22 3.75 1.92 -4.06
N LEU A 23 3.06 2.53 -5.03
CA LEU A 23 1.62 2.35 -5.19
C LEU A 23 1.25 0.88 -5.43
N ALA A 24 2.01 0.16 -6.26
CA ALA A 24 1.76 -1.26 -6.50
C ALA A 24 1.96 -2.10 -5.22
N ASP A 25 3.00 -1.80 -4.45
CA ASP A 25 3.32 -2.49 -3.20
C ASP A 25 2.26 -2.22 -2.12
N GLU A 26 1.79 -0.96 -1.98
CA GLU A 26 0.72 -0.58 -1.05
C GLU A 26 -0.59 -1.31 -1.36
N VAL A 27 -0.99 -1.37 -2.64
CA VAL A 27 -2.19 -2.10 -3.06
C VAL A 27 -2.05 -3.61 -2.80
N ALA A 28 -0.88 -4.19 -3.09
CA ALA A 28 -0.62 -5.60 -2.81
C ALA A 28 -0.71 -5.90 -1.31
N LEU A 29 -0.14 -5.04 -0.47
CA LEU A 29 -0.18 -5.17 0.98
C LEU A 29 -1.60 -5.00 1.54
N TYR A 30 -2.36 -4.04 1.03
CA TYR A 30 -3.76 -3.84 1.38
C TYR A 30 -4.61 -5.08 1.09
N ILE A 31 -4.48 -5.65 -0.11
CA ILE A 31 -5.22 -6.86 -0.51
C ILE A 31 -4.83 -8.04 0.39
N ALA A 32 -3.53 -8.22 0.66
CA ALA A 32 -3.03 -9.31 1.48
C ALA A 32 -3.54 -9.22 2.93
N THR A 33 -3.45 -8.05 3.55
CA THR A 33 -3.85 -7.82 4.94
C THR A 33 -5.37 -7.89 5.11
N ARG A 34 -6.15 -7.32 4.19
CA ARG A 34 -7.60 -7.47 4.17
C ARG A 34 -8.05 -8.92 3.93
N GLY A 35 -7.35 -9.63 3.04
CA GLY A 35 -7.54 -11.06 2.83
C GLY A 35 -7.28 -11.88 4.08
N ALA A 36 -6.21 -11.58 4.83
CA ALA A 36 -5.90 -12.24 6.10
C ALA A 36 -6.98 -11.94 7.16
N HIS A 37 -7.45 -10.71 7.27
CA HIS A 37 -8.53 -10.32 8.18
C HIS A 37 -9.80 -11.15 7.95
N TRP A 38 -10.22 -11.36 6.70
CA TRP A 38 -11.43 -12.13 6.40
C TRP A 38 -11.27 -13.64 6.54
N ASN A 39 -10.07 -14.19 6.31
CA ASN A 39 -9.87 -15.64 6.23
C ASN A 39 -9.21 -16.25 7.48
N VAL A 40 -8.78 -15.44 8.46
CA VAL A 40 -8.18 -15.96 9.70
C VAL A 40 -9.21 -16.75 10.53
N VAL A 41 -8.77 -17.89 11.09
CA VAL A 41 -9.57 -18.77 11.94
C VAL A 41 -8.72 -19.34 13.08
N GLY A 42 -9.35 -19.96 14.08
CA GLY A 42 -8.67 -20.68 15.18
C GLY A 42 -8.70 -19.94 16.51
N ALA A 43 -7.98 -20.47 17.50
CA ALA A 43 -8.04 -20.00 18.90
C ALA A 43 -7.65 -18.52 19.09
N ASN A 44 -6.84 -17.98 18.18
CA ASN A 44 -6.38 -16.59 18.20
C ASN A 44 -7.17 -15.68 17.25
N PHE A 45 -8.39 -16.07 16.84
CA PHE A 45 -9.20 -15.32 15.88
C PHE A 45 -9.32 -13.83 16.25
N GLY A 46 -9.80 -13.49 17.44
CA GLY A 46 -10.05 -12.09 17.83
C GLY A 46 -8.82 -11.19 17.68
N PRO A 47 -7.70 -11.48 18.37
CA PRO A 47 -6.50 -10.67 18.29
C PRO A 47 -5.92 -10.55 16.87
N LEU A 48 -5.90 -11.64 16.10
CA LEU A 48 -5.36 -11.62 14.73
C LEU A 48 -6.29 -10.89 13.76
N HIS A 49 -7.61 -11.05 13.90
CA HIS A 49 -8.61 -10.37 13.09
C HIS A 49 -8.51 -8.85 13.26
N SER A 50 -8.43 -8.36 14.51
CA SER A 50 -8.21 -6.93 14.79
C SER A 50 -6.83 -6.45 14.31
N PHE A 51 -5.78 -7.24 14.51
CA PHE A 51 -4.44 -6.88 14.04
C PHE A 51 -4.38 -6.66 12.51
N PHE A 52 -4.99 -7.55 11.72
CA PHE A 52 -5.03 -7.37 10.27
C PHE A 52 -5.94 -6.22 9.83
N GLN A 53 -6.97 -5.88 10.61
CA GLN A 53 -7.79 -4.70 10.39
C GLN A 53 -6.97 -3.41 10.52
N ASP A 54 -6.28 -3.26 11.65
CA ASP A 54 -5.44 -2.09 11.91
C ASP A 54 -4.40 -1.87 10.79
N GLN A 55 -3.89 -2.96 10.21
CA GLN A 55 -2.94 -2.90 9.10
C GLN A 55 -3.55 -2.39 7.79
N TYR A 56 -4.69 -2.93 7.34
CA TYR A 56 -5.24 -2.50 6.05
C TYR A 56 -5.91 -1.13 6.13
N GLU A 57 -6.42 -0.73 7.30
CA GLU A 57 -6.97 0.61 7.52
C GLU A 57 -5.90 1.69 7.57
N ALA A 58 -4.64 1.34 7.86
CA ALA A 58 -3.52 2.28 7.78
C ALA A 58 -3.05 2.58 6.34
N LEU A 59 -3.56 1.83 5.35
CA LEU A 59 -3.21 1.96 3.93
C LEU A 59 -4.29 2.69 3.09
N ASP A 60 -5.42 3.06 3.70
CA ASP A 60 -6.58 3.75 3.10
C ASP A 60 -6.63 5.23 3.55
#